data_AF-A0A2E2ZZX2-F1
#
_entry.id   AF-A0A2E2ZZX2-F1
#
_cell.length_a   1.000
_cell.length_b   1.000
_cell.length_c   1.000
_cell.angle_alpha   90.00
_cell.angle_beta   90.00
_cell.angle_gamma   90.00
#
_symmetry.space_group_name_H-M   'P 1'
#
loop_
_entity.id
_entity.type
_entity.pdbx_description
1 polymer ?
#
loop_
_entity_poly.entity_id
_entity_poly.type
_entity_poly.pdbx_seq_one_letter_code
_entity_poly.pdbx_strand_id
1 'polypeptide(L)'
;MNYAYSIVMLSIAITFTSQADEIKKLKELGAGIFKTNGVVREINLNRSKIIDSELKLLITFTKLTDLSLEQTKVTDKGLFHLESLSSIEWLNLFQTNVGDEGMVHLTKHKSLQYLPIGKTKITDIGLAQIKKIKSLKYLGLRGNKITDRGLKHLRELPKLTELHLGETPITNLGIQEISKFTQLKKLWLHDTQITDKSVSDLANLRNLKSLYLYKSKISIDGVKKLQRQLPRCEIFFRSENTAE
;
A
#
# COMPACT_ATOMS: atom_id res chain seq x y z
N MET A 1 26.63 8.31 40.29
CA MET A 1 25.92 8.64 39.02
C MET A 1 26.63 8.17 37.74
N ASN A 2 27.77 7.45 37.78
CA ASN A 2 28.56 7.14 36.56
C ASN A 2 28.27 5.80 35.85
N TYR A 3 27.66 4.82 36.52
CA TYR A 3 27.45 3.48 35.92
C TYR A 3 26.33 3.44 34.87
N ALA A 4 25.23 4.16 35.09
CA ALA A 4 24.13 4.23 34.14
C ALA A 4 24.54 4.92 32.82
N TYR A 5 25.33 6.00 32.90
CA TYR A 5 25.85 6.68 31.71
C TYR A 5 26.82 5.81 30.90
N SER A 6 27.69 5.04 31.56
CA SER A 6 28.65 4.16 30.87
C SER A 6 27.95 3.00 30.15
N ILE A 7 26.90 2.41 30.74
CA ILE A 7 26.13 1.32 30.11
C ILE A 7 25.28 1.85 28.94
N VAL A 8 24.72 3.05 29.06
CA VAL A 8 23.98 3.71 27.98
C VAL A 8 24.91 4.06 26.82
N MET A 9 26.10 4.61 27.07
CA MET A 9 27.08 4.90 26.02
C MET A 9 27.61 3.63 25.35
N LEU A 10 27.85 2.56 26.12
CA LEU A 10 28.30 1.27 25.57
C LEU A 10 27.20 0.59 24.72
N SER A 11 25.94 0.61 25.16
CA SER A 11 24.82 0.06 24.38
C SER A 11 24.52 0.89 23.12
N ILE A 12 24.64 2.21 23.18
CA ILE A 12 24.56 3.09 22.01
C ILE A 12 25.73 2.79 21.05
N ALA A 13 26.96 2.65 21.55
CA ALA A 13 28.13 2.32 20.72
C ALA A 13 27.98 0.96 20.03
N ILE A 14 27.49 -0.08 20.73
CA ILE A 14 27.24 -1.42 20.17
C ILE A 14 26.16 -1.36 19.07
N THR A 15 25.07 -0.61 19.30
CA THR A 15 23.99 -0.43 18.32
C THR A 15 24.45 0.36 17.09
N PHE A 16 25.34 1.35 17.28
CA PHE A 16 25.95 2.09 16.19
C PHE A 16 26.92 1.24 15.36
N THR A 17 27.72 0.37 16.01
CA THR A 17 28.61 -0.55 15.30
C THR A 17 27.86 -1.60 14.49
N SER A 18 26.72 -2.10 14.98
CA SER A 18 25.93 -3.10 14.23
C SER A 18 25.37 -2.50 12.94
N GLN A 19 24.75 -1.32 13.03
CA GLN A 19 24.10 -0.70 11.87
C GLN A 19 25.09 -0.41 10.72
N ALA A 20 26.37 -0.15 11.01
CA ALA A 20 27.37 0.08 9.98
C ALA A 20 27.56 -1.16 9.08
N ASP A 21 27.65 -2.35 9.67
CA ASP A 21 27.79 -3.61 8.95
C ASP A 21 26.50 -3.97 8.19
N GLU A 22 25.33 -3.77 8.82
CA GLU A 22 24.04 -3.98 8.15
C GLU A 22 23.85 -3.03 6.96
N ILE A 23 24.22 -1.75 7.11
CA ILE A 23 24.20 -0.75 6.03
C ILE A 23 25.07 -1.20 4.87
N LYS A 24 26.28 -1.71 5.13
CA LYS A 24 27.18 -2.19 4.09
C LYS A 24 26.56 -3.36 3.31
N LYS A 25 26.05 -4.37 4.02
CA LYS A 25 25.38 -5.53 3.40
C LYS A 25 24.14 -5.13 2.60
N LEU A 26 23.33 -4.22 3.13
CA LEU A 26 22.16 -3.69 2.42
C LEU A 26 22.55 -2.95 1.14
N LYS A 27 23.62 -2.14 1.16
CA LYS A 27 24.14 -1.48 -0.04
C LYS A 27 24.64 -2.49 -1.08
N GLU A 28 25.31 -3.56 -0.67
CA GLU A 28 25.73 -4.66 -1.56
C GLU A 28 24.53 -5.36 -2.23
N LEU A 29 23.38 -5.42 -1.54
CA LEU A 29 22.12 -5.92 -2.10
C LEU A 29 21.44 -4.92 -3.05
N GLY A 30 21.85 -3.66 -3.06
CA GLY A 30 21.30 -2.58 -3.89
C GLY A 30 20.44 -1.56 -3.14
N ALA A 31 20.56 -1.46 -1.81
CA ALA A 31 19.76 -0.51 -1.04
C ALA A 31 20.21 0.95 -1.21
N GLY A 32 19.24 1.83 -1.46
CA GLY A 32 19.31 3.24 -1.10
C GLY A 32 18.96 3.42 0.37
N ILE A 33 19.77 4.17 1.13
CA ILE A 33 19.57 4.37 2.57
C ILE A 33 19.63 5.86 2.87
N PHE A 34 18.55 6.40 3.45
CA PHE A 34 18.41 7.82 3.72
C PHE A 34 18.21 8.08 5.21
N LYS A 35 18.86 9.14 5.67
CA LYS A 35 18.89 9.53 7.07
C LYS A 35 18.28 10.90 7.28
N THR A 36 17.56 11.05 8.37
CA THR A 36 17.09 12.35 8.88
C THR A 36 17.73 12.57 10.24
N ASN A 37 18.48 13.66 10.38
CA ASN A 37 19.23 13.97 11.61
C ASN A 37 20.13 12.80 12.07
N GLY A 38 20.82 12.16 11.13
CA GLY A 38 21.74 11.05 11.41
C GLY A 38 21.08 9.67 11.63
N VAL A 39 19.75 9.60 11.74
CA VAL A 39 18.98 8.36 11.95
C VAL A 39 18.45 7.83 10.63
N VAL A 40 18.62 6.54 10.34
CA VAL A 40 18.03 5.89 9.15
C VAL A 40 16.50 5.92 9.26
N ARG A 41 15.84 6.56 8.28
CA ARG A 41 14.38 6.70 8.21
C ARG A 41 13.79 6.01 6.99
N GLU A 42 14.55 5.95 5.91
CA GLU A 42 14.11 5.33 4.67
C GLU A 42 15.16 4.33 4.17
N ILE A 43 14.67 3.16 3.73
CA ILE A 43 15.45 2.16 3.02
C ILE A 43 14.68 1.79 1.75
N ASN A 44 15.30 2.02 0.60
CA ASN A 44 14.78 1.65 -0.70
C ASN A 44 15.56 0.45 -1.25
N LEU A 45 14.88 -0.68 -1.40
CA LEU A 45 15.40 -1.94 -1.91
C LEU A 45 14.70 -2.33 -3.22
N ASN A 46 14.17 -1.36 -3.96
CA ASN A 46 13.46 -1.62 -5.21
C ASN A 46 14.35 -2.35 -6.21
N ARG A 47 13.82 -3.42 -6.82
CA ARG A 47 14.53 -4.25 -7.81
C ARG A 47 15.87 -4.81 -7.31
N SER A 48 16.07 -4.81 -6.00
CA SER A 48 17.29 -5.31 -5.37
C SER A 48 17.33 -6.84 -5.39
N LYS A 49 18.47 -7.40 -4.99
CA LYS A 49 18.65 -8.85 -4.90
C LYS A 49 18.08 -9.45 -3.61
N ILE A 50 17.44 -8.64 -2.77
CA ILE A 50 17.01 -9.06 -1.43
C ILE A 50 15.99 -10.21 -1.47
N ILE A 51 16.20 -11.18 -0.59
CA ILE A 51 15.30 -12.30 -0.31
C ILE A 51 14.89 -12.32 1.17
N ASP A 52 13.96 -13.21 1.51
CA ASP A 52 13.34 -13.28 2.84
C ASP A 52 14.35 -13.31 4.00
N SER A 53 15.40 -14.13 3.89
CA SER A 53 16.39 -14.32 4.95
C SER A 53 17.25 -13.09 5.23
N GLU A 54 17.32 -12.14 4.30
CA GLU A 54 18.12 -10.92 4.39
C GLU A 54 17.32 -9.76 5.00
N LEU A 55 15.99 -9.84 5.06
CA LEU A 55 15.18 -8.83 5.76
C LEU A 55 15.49 -8.75 7.26
N LYS A 56 16.13 -9.78 7.84
CA LYS A 56 16.67 -9.72 9.20
C LYS A 56 17.71 -8.60 9.39
N LEU A 57 18.36 -8.13 8.32
CA LEU A 57 19.27 -6.99 8.37
C LEU A 57 18.54 -5.68 8.74
N LEU A 58 17.21 -5.63 8.59
CA LEU A 58 16.44 -4.42 8.83
C LEU A 58 16.06 -4.21 10.30
N ILE A 59 16.14 -5.26 11.14
CA ILE A 59 15.58 -5.27 12.50
C ILE A 59 16.25 -4.25 13.44
N THR A 60 17.49 -3.84 13.12
CA THR A 60 18.25 -2.86 13.92
C THR A 60 17.82 -1.42 13.62
N PHE A 61 17.10 -1.15 12.52
CA PHE A 61 16.60 0.18 12.15
C PHE A 61 15.22 0.45 12.76
N THR A 62 15.11 0.41 14.08
CA THR A 62 13.83 0.56 14.82
C THR A 62 13.10 1.90 14.60
N LYS A 63 13.79 2.90 14.03
CA LYS A 63 13.27 4.22 13.67
C LYS A 63 12.90 4.36 12.19
N LEU A 64 12.99 3.29 11.40
CA LEU A 64 12.61 3.23 10.00
C LEU A 64 11.10 3.53 9.85
N THR A 65 10.79 4.51 9.01
CA THR A 65 9.42 4.94 8.70
C THR A 65 9.02 4.51 7.29
N ASP A 66 9.99 4.41 6.38
CA ASP A 66 9.74 4.19 4.95
C ASP A 66 10.58 3.01 4.44
N LEU A 67 9.90 1.97 3.96
CA LEU A 67 10.54 0.78 3.39
C LEU A 67 9.95 0.47 2.02
N SER A 68 10.79 0.42 0.99
CA SER A 68 10.40 -0.02 -0.34
C SER A 68 11.05 -1.36 -0.70
N LEU A 69 10.24 -2.36 -1.04
CA LEU A 69 10.66 -3.70 -1.49
C LEU A 69 10.11 -4.00 -2.89
N GLU A 70 9.77 -2.96 -3.66
CA GLU A 70 9.12 -3.10 -4.95
C GLU A 70 9.93 -3.99 -5.89
N GLN A 71 9.25 -4.90 -6.60
CA GLN A 71 9.88 -5.79 -7.58
C GLN A 71 11.06 -6.60 -7.00
N THR A 72 10.98 -7.00 -5.73
CA THR A 72 11.92 -7.95 -5.10
C THR A 72 11.32 -9.36 -5.05
N LYS A 73 12.13 -10.35 -4.66
CA LYS A 73 11.70 -11.75 -4.54
C LYS A 73 11.05 -12.08 -3.18
N VAL A 74 10.90 -11.09 -2.30
CA VAL A 74 10.33 -11.26 -0.95
C VAL A 74 8.94 -11.89 -1.00
N THR A 75 8.71 -12.84 -0.09
CA THR A 75 7.47 -13.59 0.11
C THR A 75 6.89 -13.34 1.51
N ASP A 76 5.80 -14.04 1.84
CA ASP A 76 5.17 -14.00 3.16
C ASP A 76 6.15 -14.29 4.30
N LYS A 77 7.09 -15.22 4.08
CA LYS A 77 8.10 -15.59 5.08
C LYS A 77 9.01 -14.43 5.45
N GLY A 78 9.34 -13.58 4.48
CA GLY A 78 10.19 -12.42 4.71
C GLY A 78 9.53 -11.36 5.61
N LEU A 79 8.20 -11.18 5.50
CA LEU A 79 7.47 -10.17 6.27
C LEU A 79 7.49 -10.41 7.78
N PHE A 80 7.74 -11.65 8.23
CA PHE A 80 7.96 -11.97 9.64
C PHE A 80 9.08 -11.13 10.25
N HIS A 81 10.17 -10.87 9.51
CA HIS A 81 11.29 -10.08 10.01
C HIS A 81 10.96 -8.59 10.24
N LEU A 82 9.84 -8.11 9.71
CA LEU A 82 9.46 -6.70 9.82
C LEU A 82 8.61 -6.42 11.07
N GLU A 83 8.09 -7.42 11.77
CA GLU A 83 7.11 -7.24 12.86
C GLU A 83 7.59 -6.31 14.00
N SER A 84 8.90 -6.24 14.24
CA SER A 84 9.49 -5.37 15.28
C SER A 84 9.62 -3.90 14.85
N LEU A 85 9.49 -3.60 13.56
CA LEU A 85 9.64 -2.26 12.99
C LEU A 85 8.33 -1.45 13.11
N SER A 86 7.89 -1.24 14.34
CA SER A 86 6.62 -0.59 14.69
C SER A 86 6.47 0.87 14.20
N SER A 87 7.57 1.51 13.80
CA SER A 87 7.59 2.89 13.29
C SER A 87 7.25 3.00 11.80
N ILE A 88 7.11 1.89 11.06
CA ILE A 88 6.84 1.95 9.61
C ILE A 88 5.50 2.63 9.34
N GLU A 89 5.54 3.68 8.52
CA GLU A 89 4.41 4.47 8.03
C GLU A 89 4.13 4.22 6.54
N TRP A 90 5.16 3.92 5.75
CA TRP A 90 5.06 3.62 4.33
C TRP A 90 5.80 2.30 4.02
N LEU A 91 5.06 1.34 3.45
CA LEU A 91 5.61 0.04 3.06
C LEU A 91 5.17 -0.31 1.65
N ASN A 92 6.09 -0.29 0.70
CA ASN A 92 5.83 -0.65 -0.69
C ASN A 92 6.24 -2.10 -0.98
N LEU A 93 5.23 -2.90 -1.33
CA LEU A 93 5.33 -4.32 -1.67
C LEU A 93 4.85 -4.58 -3.11
N PHE A 94 4.74 -3.53 -3.94
CA PHE A 94 4.30 -3.66 -5.31
C PHE A 94 5.19 -4.65 -6.09
N GLN A 95 4.55 -5.58 -6.82
CA GLN A 95 5.25 -6.62 -7.59
C GLN A 95 6.23 -7.49 -6.79
N THR A 96 5.90 -7.77 -5.52
CA THR A 96 6.57 -8.82 -4.73
C THR A 96 5.81 -10.15 -4.82
N ASN A 97 6.35 -11.20 -4.19
CA ASN A 97 5.72 -12.53 -4.13
C ASN A 97 4.85 -12.73 -2.88
N VAL A 98 4.55 -11.66 -2.13
CA VAL A 98 3.68 -11.68 -0.94
C VAL A 98 2.26 -12.10 -1.31
N GLY A 99 1.64 -12.91 -0.47
CA GLY A 99 0.27 -13.39 -0.56
C GLY A 99 -0.53 -13.13 0.72
N ASP A 100 -1.61 -13.89 0.87
CA ASP A 100 -2.58 -13.69 1.95
C ASP A 100 -1.99 -13.99 3.35
N GLU A 101 -1.07 -14.97 3.43
CA GLU A 101 -0.45 -15.38 4.70
C GLU A 101 0.41 -14.24 5.28
N GLY A 102 1.12 -13.49 4.43
CA GLY A 102 1.99 -12.40 4.87
C GLY A 102 1.24 -11.22 5.49
N MET A 103 -0.05 -11.07 5.20
CA MET A 103 -0.85 -9.95 5.73
C MET A 103 -1.01 -10.00 7.25
N VAL A 104 -0.86 -11.18 7.87
CA VAL A 104 -0.89 -11.30 9.33
C VAL A 104 0.23 -10.50 10.00
N HIS A 105 1.42 -10.50 9.41
CA HIS A 105 2.59 -9.78 9.92
C HIS A 105 2.40 -8.26 9.82
N LEU A 106 1.72 -7.79 8.77
CA LEU A 106 1.45 -6.36 8.60
C LEU A 106 0.52 -5.79 9.67
N THR A 107 -0.33 -6.62 10.30
CA THR A 107 -1.25 -6.19 11.37
C THR A 107 -0.55 -5.65 12.62
N LYS A 108 0.75 -5.91 12.77
CA LYS A 108 1.59 -5.40 13.88
C LYS A 108 1.98 -3.92 13.71
N HIS A 109 1.96 -3.41 12.47
CA HIS A 109 2.39 -2.05 12.15
C HIS A 109 1.25 -1.05 12.36
N LYS A 110 1.07 -0.59 13.59
CA LYS A 110 -0.01 0.35 13.95
C LYS A 110 0.16 1.76 13.38
N SER A 111 1.37 2.08 12.91
CA SER A 111 1.71 3.36 12.28
C SER A 111 1.55 3.35 10.77
N LEU A 112 1.31 2.17 10.15
CA LEU A 112 1.30 2.00 8.70
C LEU A 112 0.13 2.79 8.06
N GLN A 113 0.47 3.75 7.21
CA GLN A 113 -0.48 4.66 6.56
C GLN A 113 -0.58 4.41 5.05
N TYR A 114 0.50 3.97 4.41
CA TYR A 114 0.57 3.82 2.97
C TYR A 114 1.06 2.42 2.61
N LEU A 115 0.23 1.67 1.90
CA LEU A 115 0.53 0.28 1.52
C LEU A 115 0.25 0.04 0.02
N PRO A 116 1.19 0.38 -0.88
CA PRO A 116 1.19 -0.14 -2.24
C PRO A 116 1.52 -1.65 -2.22
N ILE A 117 0.56 -2.49 -2.61
CA ILE A 117 0.71 -3.96 -2.62
C ILE A 117 0.06 -4.60 -3.85
N GLY A 118 0.05 -3.85 -4.96
CA GLY A 118 -0.46 -4.33 -6.24
C GLY A 118 0.46 -5.34 -6.93
N LYS A 119 -0.12 -6.14 -7.83
CA LYS A 119 0.54 -7.18 -8.62
C LYS A 119 1.33 -8.16 -7.74
N THR A 120 0.71 -8.53 -6.62
CA THR A 120 1.16 -9.56 -5.67
C THR A 120 0.22 -10.77 -5.76
N LYS A 121 0.26 -11.67 -4.78
CA LYS A 121 -0.59 -12.88 -4.71
C LYS A 121 -1.79 -12.72 -3.77
N ILE A 122 -2.10 -11.48 -3.37
CA ILE A 122 -3.19 -11.20 -2.44
C ILE A 122 -4.56 -11.38 -3.09
N THR A 123 -5.48 -11.96 -2.32
CA THR A 123 -6.88 -12.18 -2.66
C THR A 123 -7.80 -11.54 -1.60
N ASP A 124 -9.09 -11.83 -1.68
CA ASP A 124 -10.07 -11.41 -0.66
C ASP A 124 -9.72 -11.91 0.76
N ILE A 125 -8.97 -13.01 0.88
CA ILE A 125 -8.53 -13.58 2.18
C ILE A 125 -7.54 -12.64 2.87
N GLY A 126 -6.51 -12.16 2.17
CA GLY A 126 -5.54 -11.21 2.72
C GLY A 126 -6.19 -9.87 3.04
N LEU A 127 -7.17 -9.44 2.24
CA LEU A 127 -7.93 -8.22 2.50
C LEU A 127 -8.70 -8.26 3.84
N ALA A 128 -9.16 -9.45 4.25
CA ALA A 128 -9.79 -9.65 5.56
C ALA A 128 -8.83 -9.43 6.74
N GLN A 129 -7.50 -9.55 6.54
CA GLN A 129 -6.50 -9.20 7.54
C GLN A 129 -6.16 -7.70 7.52
N ILE A 130 -6.04 -7.10 6.33
CA ILE A 130 -5.70 -5.68 6.13
C ILE A 130 -6.67 -4.76 6.90
N LYS A 131 -7.94 -5.15 7.04
CA LYS A 131 -8.94 -4.39 7.81
C LYS A 131 -8.52 -4.09 9.26
N LYS A 132 -7.55 -4.81 9.83
CA LYS A 132 -7.02 -4.59 11.19
C LYS A 132 -6.04 -3.39 11.27
N ILE A 133 -5.56 -2.88 10.14
CA ILE A 133 -4.59 -1.79 10.05
C ILE A 133 -5.33 -0.44 9.98
N LYS A 134 -5.91 -0.02 11.11
CA LYS A 134 -6.82 1.15 11.18
C LYS A 134 -6.17 2.50 10.86
N SER A 135 -4.85 2.54 10.76
CA SER A 135 -4.04 3.70 10.38
C SER A 135 -4.01 3.98 8.88
N LEU A 136 -4.38 3.01 8.02
CA LEU A 136 -4.25 3.14 6.57
C LEU A 136 -5.02 4.34 6.01
N LYS A 137 -4.30 5.15 5.22
CA LYS A 137 -4.80 6.28 4.43
C LYS A 137 -4.80 5.96 2.93
N TYR A 138 -3.81 5.19 2.47
CA TYR A 138 -3.67 4.70 1.10
C TYR A 138 -3.52 3.19 1.07
N LEU A 139 -4.30 2.53 0.21
CA LEU A 139 -4.19 1.11 -0.08
C LEU A 139 -4.16 0.87 -1.59
N GLY A 140 -3.06 0.30 -2.09
CA GLY A 140 -2.88 -0.01 -3.50
C GLY A 140 -3.00 -1.50 -3.79
N LEU A 141 -4.05 -1.93 -4.48
CA LEU A 141 -4.38 -3.33 -4.77
C LEU A 141 -4.35 -3.65 -6.28
N ARG A 142 -3.76 -2.76 -7.09
CA ARG A 142 -3.73 -2.87 -8.55
C ARG A 142 -3.34 -4.27 -9.01
N GLY A 143 -4.04 -4.89 -9.94
CA GLY A 143 -3.57 -6.13 -10.57
C GLY A 143 -3.63 -7.38 -9.68
N ASN A 144 -4.24 -7.30 -8.48
CA ASN A 144 -4.47 -8.45 -7.61
C ASN A 144 -5.79 -9.16 -7.94
N LYS A 145 -5.96 -10.39 -7.44
CA LYS A 145 -7.21 -11.16 -7.61
C LYS A 145 -8.26 -10.81 -6.53
N ILE A 146 -8.51 -9.51 -6.37
CA ILE A 146 -9.54 -8.98 -5.45
C ILE A 146 -10.88 -8.95 -6.18
N THR A 147 -11.92 -9.51 -5.55
CA THR A 147 -13.29 -9.51 -6.08
C THR A 147 -14.21 -8.59 -5.30
N ASP A 148 -15.43 -8.41 -5.79
CA ASP A 148 -16.46 -7.61 -5.12
C ASP A 148 -16.69 -8.06 -3.66
N ARG A 149 -16.51 -9.36 -3.36
CA ARG A 149 -16.69 -9.93 -2.02
C ARG A 149 -15.68 -9.43 -1.01
N GLY A 150 -14.44 -9.17 -1.43
CA GLY A 150 -13.38 -8.68 -0.54
C GLY A 150 -13.62 -7.25 -0.07
N LEU A 151 -14.26 -6.41 -0.89
CA LEU A 151 -14.40 -4.98 -0.64
C LEU A 151 -15.20 -4.63 0.62
N LYS A 152 -16.09 -5.53 1.08
CA LYS A 152 -16.83 -5.36 2.34
C LYS A 152 -15.91 -5.15 3.56
N HIS A 153 -14.66 -5.63 3.51
CA HIS A 153 -13.70 -5.48 4.60
C HIS A 153 -13.11 -4.06 4.70
N LEU A 154 -13.07 -3.33 3.58
CA LEU A 154 -12.50 -1.99 3.53
C LEU A 154 -13.29 -0.96 4.35
N ARG A 155 -14.58 -1.22 4.60
CA ARG A 155 -15.44 -0.40 5.47
C ARG A 155 -14.90 -0.20 6.87
N GLU A 156 -14.09 -1.13 7.33
CA GLU A 156 -13.53 -1.10 8.67
C GLU A 156 -12.24 -0.27 8.75
N LEU A 157 -11.84 0.42 7.67
CA LEU A 157 -10.67 1.30 7.62
C LEU A 157 -11.11 2.79 7.69
N PRO A 158 -11.23 3.37 8.90
CA PRO A 158 -11.86 4.68 9.07
C PRO A 158 -11.06 5.84 8.46
N LYS A 159 -9.76 5.64 8.24
CA LYS A 159 -8.84 6.67 7.71
C LYS A 159 -8.54 6.52 6.22
N LEU A 160 -9.07 5.49 5.56
CA LEU A 160 -8.75 5.21 4.16
C LEU A 160 -9.37 6.27 3.25
N THR A 161 -8.54 7.07 2.59
CA THR A 161 -9.00 8.12 1.67
C THR A 161 -8.57 7.87 0.23
N GLU A 162 -7.62 6.97 0.00
CA GLU A 162 -7.09 6.68 -1.33
C GLU A 162 -7.07 5.16 -1.56
N LEU A 163 -7.75 4.71 -2.60
CA LEU A 163 -7.92 3.29 -2.90
C LEU A 163 -7.67 3.01 -4.38
N HIS A 164 -6.67 2.18 -4.67
CA HIS A 164 -6.35 1.79 -6.03
C HIS A 164 -6.76 0.34 -6.31
N LEU A 165 -7.76 0.16 -7.18
CA LEU A 165 -8.33 -1.13 -7.58
C LEU A 165 -8.20 -1.40 -9.09
N GLY A 166 -7.47 -0.59 -9.85
CA GLY A 166 -7.33 -0.85 -11.29
C GLY A 166 -6.70 -2.20 -11.62
N GLU A 167 -6.98 -2.76 -12.79
CA GLU A 167 -6.55 -4.11 -13.22
C GLU A 167 -7.03 -5.24 -12.27
N THR A 168 -8.18 -5.06 -11.59
CA THR A 168 -8.79 -6.12 -10.77
C THR A 168 -10.14 -6.55 -11.38
N PRO A 169 -10.65 -7.75 -11.09
CA PRO A 169 -11.93 -8.23 -11.65
C PRO A 169 -13.17 -7.57 -10.99
N ILE A 170 -13.04 -6.37 -10.42
CA ILE A 170 -14.15 -5.64 -9.79
C ILE A 170 -15.23 -5.29 -10.81
N THR A 171 -16.48 -5.47 -10.40
CA THR A 171 -17.67 -5.19 -11.20
C THR A 171 -18.52 -4.09 -10.56
N ASN A 172 -19.69 -3.81 -11.14
CA ASN A 172 -20.66 -2.86 -10.58
C ASN A 172 -21.07 -3.23 -9.14
N LEU A 173 -21.09 -4.51 -8.76
CA LEU A 173 -21.40 -4.94 -7.39
C LEU A 173 -20.33 -4.46 -6.40
N GLY A 174 -19.06 -4.46 -6.80
CA GLY A 174 -17.98 -3.93 -5.97
C GLY A 174 -18.12 -2.43 -5.75
N ILE A 175 -18.60 -1.69 -6.75
CA ILE A 175 -18.88 -0.25 -6.60
C ILE A 175 -20.03 -0.01 -5.61
N GLN A 176 -21.06 -0.85 -5.60
CA GLN A 176 -22.12 -0.75 -4.59
C GLN A 176 -21.55 -0.86 -3.17
N GLU A 177 -20.59 -1.75 -2.92
CA GLU A 177 -19.88 -1.80 -1.63
C GLU A 177 -19.02 -0.56 -1.39
N ILE A 178 -18.22 -0.12 -2.38
CA ILE A 178 -17.34 1.05 -2.25
C ILE A 178 -18.13 2.34 -1.98
N SER A 179 -19.31 2.49 -2.57
CA SER A 179 -20.17 3.67 -2.43
C SER A 179 -20.59 3.95 -0.97
N LYS A 180 -20.48 2.94 -0.10
CA LYS A 180 -20.74 3.04 1.34
C LYS A 180 -19.57 3.70 2.11
N PHE A 181 -18.41 3.88 1.49
CA PHE A 181 -17.20 4.47 2.09
C PHE A 181 -17.01 5.91 1.61
N THR A 182 -17.86 6.79 2.10
CA THR A 182 -17.96 8.18 1.61
C THR A 182 -16.75 9.06 1.95
N GLN A 183 -15.78 8.56 2.71
CA GLN A 183 -14.53 9.28 3.03
C GLN A 183 -13.50 9.28 1.89
N LEU A 184 -13.69 8.46 0.85
CA LEU A 184 -12.74 8.36 -0.26
C LEU A 184 -12.58 9.70 -1.00
N LYS A 185 -11.32 10.04 -1.29
CA LYS A 185 -10.88 11.23 -2.01
C LYS A 185 -10.26 10.87 -3.36
N LYS A 186 -9.57 9.74 -3.46
CA LYS A 186 -9.00 9.24 -4.72
C LYS A 186 -9.35 7.78 -4.93
N LEU A 187 -9.83 7.46 -6.13
CA LEU A 187 -10.25 6.12 -6.50
C LEU A 187 -9.78 5.77 -7.90
N TRP A 188 -8.97 4.72 -8.01
CA TRP A 188 -8.53 4.19 -9.30
C TRP A 188 -9.28 2.91 -9.64
N LEU A 189 -10.03 2.93 -10.74
CA LEU A 189 -10.86 1.82 -11.25
C LEU A 189 -10.58 1.55 -12.73
N HIS A 190 -9.41 1.96 -13.22
CA HIS A 190 -9.02 1.69 -14.59
C HIS A 190 -8.88 0.19 -14.85
N ASP A 191 -9.20 -0.23 -16.07
CA ASP A 191 -9.10 -1.65 -16.46
C ASP A 191 -9.88 -2.56 -15.47
N THR A 192 -11.13 -2.19 -15.21
CA THR A 192 -12.09 -2.97 -14.41
C THR A 192 -13.38 -3.20 -15.20
N GLN A 193 -14.25 -4.08 -14.70
CA GLN A 193 -15.45 -4.52 -15.42
C GLN A 193 -16.68 -3.63 -15.15
N ILE A 194 -16.48 -2.42 -14.64
CA ILE A 194 -17.56 -1.47 -14.33
C ILE A 194 -18.13 -0.86 -15.61
N THR A 195 -19.44 -0.64 -15.61
CA THR A 195 -20.20 -0.04 -16.71
C THR A 195 -21.00 1.15 -16.22
N ASP A 196 -21.81 1.78 -17.08
CA ASP A 196 -22.73 2.87 -16.71
C ASP A 196 -23.69 2.51 -15.56
N LYS A 197 -23.90 1.22 -15.27
CA LYS A 197 -24.66 0.77 -14.10
C LYS A 197 -24.04 1.23 -12.77
N SER A 198 -22.73 1.50 -12.74
CA SER A 198 -22.01 1.98 -11.55
C SER A 198 -22.12 3.50 -11.34
N VAL A 199 -22.65 4.26 -12.31
CA VAL A 199 -22.61 5.73 -12.29
C VAL A 199 -23.33 6.32 -11.08
N SER A 200 -24.52 5.81 -10.75
CA SER A 200 -25.26 6.30 -9.58
C SER A 200 -24.54 6.01 -8.27
N ASP A 201 -23.90 4.84 -8.16
CA ASP A 201 -23.18 4.44 -6.96
C ASP A 201 -21.88 5.25 -6.79
N LEU A 202 -21.14 5.48 -7.87
CA LEU A 202 -19.97 6.36 -7.89
C LEU A 202 -20.34 7.80 -7.52
N ALA A 203 -21.49 8.30 -7.98
CA ALA A 203 -21.98 9.64 -7.65
C ALA A 203 -22.31 9.83 -6.15
N ASN A 204 -22.46 8.76 -5.37
CA ASN A 204 -22.64 8.84 -3.92
C ASN A 204 -21.33 9.21 -3.18
N LEU A 205 -20.17 9.04 -3.82
CA LEU A 205 -18.86 9.34 -3.24
C LEU A 205 -18.54 10.84 -3.35
N ARG A 206 -19.35 11.68 -2.69
CA ARG A 206 -19.33 13.15 -2.81
C ARG A 206 -18.02 13.83 -2.38
N ASN A 207 -17.14 13.12 -1.68
CA ASN A 207 -15.82 13.62 -1.27
C ASN A 207 -14.70 13.29 -2.26
N LEU A 208 -15.01 12.58 -3.36
CA LEU A 208 -14.02 12.29 -4.39
C LEU A 208 -13.49 13.58 -5.01
N LYS A 209 -12.17 13.65 -5.08
CA LYS A 209 -11.39 14.68 -5.76
C LYS A 209 -10.85 14.15 -7.08
N SER A 210 -10.48 12.87 -7.15
CA SER A 210 -9.92 12.26 -8.36
C SER A 210 -10.48 10.87 -8.58
N LEU A 211 -10.99 10.61 -9.78
CA LEU A 211 -11.57 9.32 -10.18
C LEU A 211 -10.95 8.87 -11.50
N TYR A 212 -10.28 7.71 -11.52
CA TYR A 212 -9.60 7.19 -12.71
C TYR A 212 -10.37 6.01 -13.29
N LEU A 213 -10.87 6.17 -14.52
CA LEU A 213 -11.79 5.26 -15.22
C LEU A 213 -11.28 4.80 -16.60
N TYR A 214 -10.04 5.11 -16.97
CA TYR A 214 -9.51 4.72 -18.28
C TYR A 214 -9.57 3.19 -18.47
N LYS A 215 -9.91 2.71 -19.68
CA LYS A 215 -10.13 1.28 -19.97
C LYS A 215 -11.19 0.59 -19.09
N SER A 216 -12.10 1.35 -18.47
CA SER A 216 -13.35 0.78 -17.95
C SER A 216 -14.41 0.73 -19.06
N LYS A 217 -15.56 0.11 -18.78
CA LYS A 217 -16.69 0.04 -19.71
C LYS A 217 -17.75 1.11 -19.45
N ILE A 218 -17.39 2.19 -18.74
CA ILE A 218 -18.23 3.39 -18.60
C ILE A 218 -18.18 4.15 -19.91
N SER A 219 -19.34 4.54 -20.44
CA SER A 219 -19.45 5.31 -21.67
C SER A 219 -19.09 6.78 -21.45
N ILE A 220 -18.86 7.51 -22.55
CA ILE A 220 -18.67 8.96 -22.51
C ILE A 220 -19.88 9.65 -21.84
N ASP A 221 -21.11 9.18 -22.10
CA ASP A 221 -22.31 9.76 -21.50
C ASP A 221 -22.43 9.41 -20.01
N GLY A 222 -21.99 8.22 -19.60
CA GLY A 222 -21.80 7.86 -18.20
C GLY A 222 -20.83 8.80 -17.48
N VAL A 223 -19.69 9.11 -18.10
CA VAL A 223 -18.71 10.09 -17.58
C VAL A 223 -19.30 11.49 -17.50
N LYS A 224 -20.01 11.97 -18.54
CA LYS A 224 -20.69 13.28 -18.50
C LYS A 224 -21.70 13.35 -17.35
N LYS A 225 -22.46 12.26 -17.12
CA LYS A 225 -23.40 12.17 -15.99
C LYS A 225 -22.66 12.23 -14.65
N LEU A 226 -21.56 11.48 -14.49
CA LEU A 226 -20.71 11.55 -13.30
C LEU A 226 -20.18 12.96 -13.06
N GLN A 227 -19.67 13.64 -14.10
CA GLN A 227 -19.11 14.98 -13.98
C GLN A 227 -20.17 16.00 -13.52
N ARG A 228 -21.42 15.88 -14.00
CA ARG A 228 -22.54 16.72 -13.54
C ARG A 228 -22.89 16.46 -12.07
N GLN A 229 -22.80 15.21 -11.62
CA GLN A 229 -23.14 14.82 -10.24
C GLN A 229 -21.99 15.05 -9.24
N LEU A 230 -20.74 15.05 -9.72
CA LEU A 230 -19.51 15.29 -8.96
C LEU A 230 -18.72 16.47 -9.56
N PRO A 231 -19.27 17.70 -9.54
CA PRO A 231 -18.70 18.84 -10.28
C PRO A 231 -17.30 19.27 -9.81
N ARG A 232 -16.86 18.83 -8.61
CA ARG A 232 -15.53 19.11 -8.05
C ARG A 232 -14.56 17.93 -8.15
N CYS A 233 -15.00 16.80 -8.70
CA CYS A 233 -14.14 15.64 -8.93
C CYS A 233 -13.52 15.74 -10.32
N GLU A 234 -12.21 15.59 -10.38
CA GLU A 234 -11.46 15.39 -11.61
C GLU A 234 -11.62 13.94 -12.07
N ILE A 235 -12.19 13.74 -13.26
CA ILE A 235 -12.44 12.42 -13.82
C ILE A 235 -11.45 12.15 -14.96
N PHE A 236 -10.55 11.20 -14.73
CA PHE A 236 -9.58 10.74 -15.71
C PHE A 236 -10.16 9.58 -16.50
N PHE A 237 -10.50 9.83 -17.75
CA PHE A 237 -11.13 8.86 -18.63
C PHE A 237 -10.47 8.91 -20.02
N ARG A 238 -10.31 7.75 -20.66
CA ARG A 238 -9.93 7.62 -22.07
C ARG A 238 -10.90 6.64 -22.71
N SER A 239 -11.66 7.10 -23.70
CA SER A 239 -12.48 6.20 -24.52
C SER A 239 -11.58 5.35 -25.40
N GLU A 240 -11.96 4.09 -25.63
CA GLU A 240 -11.25 3.18 -26.54
C GLU A 240 -11.19 3.70 -28.00
N ASN A 241 -11.93 4.77 -28.33
CA ASN A 241 -12.03 5.35 -29.68
C ASN A 241 -11.16 6.59 -29.93
N THR A 242 -10.09 6.83 -29.18
CA THR A 242 -9.04 7.78 -29.61
C THR A 242 -7.76 7.03 -29.93
N ALA A 243 -7.78 6.36 -31.07
CA ALA A 243 -6.60 6.05 -31.84
C ALA A 243 -6.12 7.37 -32.48
N GLU A 244 -5.07 7.94 -31.91
CA GLU A 244 -4.08 8.75 -32.63
C GLU A 244 -2.79 7.94 -32.65
#